data_AF-A0A8S2YHA8-F1
#
_entry.id   AF-A0A8S2YHA8-F1
#
_cell.length_a   1.000
_cell.length_b   1.000
_cell.length_c   1.000
_cell.angle_alpha   90.00
_cell.angle_beta   90.00
_cell.angle_gamma   90.00
#
_symmetry.space_group_name_H-M   'P 1'
#
loop_
_entity.id
_entity.type
_entity.pdbx_description
1 polymer ?
#
loop_
_entity_poly.entity_id
_entity_poly.type
_entity_poly.pdbx_seq_one_letter_code
_entity_poly.pdbx_strand_id
1 'polypeptide(L)' 'MATVLAGLFIHGFIILPLILFIVTRMNVFKYIRGMSQALVTAFGTASSSATLPVTYRCVEEKNHIDPRVSRFV' A
#
# COMPACT_ATOMS: atom_id res chain seq x y z
N MET A 1 8.07 2.28 22.26
CA MET A 1 8.42 2.34 20.82
C MET A 1 8.71 0.97 20.19
N ALA A 2 9.63 0.17 20.75
CA ALA A 2 10.11 -1.05 20.09
C ALA A 2 9.00 -2.07 19.73
N THR A 3 8.03 -2.28 20.61
CA THR A 3 6.88 -3.17 20.37
C THR A 3 5.98 -2.71 19.22
N VAL A 4 5.71 -1.40 19.14
CA VAL A 4 4.89 -0.81 18.06
C VAL A 4 5.63 -0.90 16.72
N LEU A 5 6.93 -0.59 16.69
CA LEU A 5 7.74 -0.71 15.48
C LEU A 5 7.80 -2.16 14.99
N ALA A 6 8.07 -3.11 15.88
CA ALA A 6 8.09 -4.53 15.55
C ALA A 6 6.72 -5.00 15.01
N GLY A 7 5.63 -4.58 15.66
CA GLY A 7 4.27 -4.88 15.22
C GLY A 7 3.96 -4.32 13.83
N LEU A 8 4.32 -3.07 13.55
CA LEU A 8 4.09 -2.44 12.25
C LEU A 8 4.94 -3.08 11.14
N PHE A 9 6.17 -3.48 11.44
CA PHE A 9 7.02 -4.22 10.50
C PHE A 9 6.42 -5.57 10.15
N ILE A 10 6.01 -6.36 11.14
CA ILE A 10 5.38 -7.68 10.92
C ILE A 10 4.07 -7.50 10.14
N HIS A 11 3.25 -6.52 10.53
CA HIS A 11 1.98 -6.29 9.87
C HIS A 11 2.13 -5.81 8.42
N GLY A 12 3.02 -4.85 8.18
CA GLY A 12 3.26 -4.25 6.87
C GLY A 12 3.97 -5.18 5.88
N PHE A 13 4.93 -5.99 6.33
CA PHE A 13 5.74 -6.84 5.46
C PHE A 13 5.32 -8.31 5.42
N ILE A 14 4.56 -8.80 6.39
CA ILE A 14 4.16 -10.21 6.46
C ILE A 14 2.64 -10.34 6.33
N ILE A 15 1.87 -9.71 7.23
CA ILE A 15 0.42 -9.94 7.30
C ILE A 15 -0.31 -9.37 6.07
N LEU A 16 -0.10 -8.09 5.74
CA LEU A 16 -0.77 -7.47 4.59
C LEU A 16 -0.38 -8.13 3.24
N PRO A 17 0.91 -8.41 2.97
CA PRO A 17 1.32 -9.16 1.78
C PRO A 17 0.70 -10.55 1.70
N LEU A 18 0.63 -11.27 2.83
CA LEU A 18 0.05 -12.61 2.89
C LEU A 18 -1.45 -12.59 2.59
N ILE A 19 -2.20 -11.66 3.18
CA ILE A 19 -3.63 -11.49 2.91
C ILE A 19 -3.85 -11.15 1.43
N LEU A 20 -3.09 -10.20 0.89
CA LEU A 20 -3.15 -9.86 -0.53
C LEU A 20 -2.91 -11.09 -1.41
N PHE A 21 -1.87 -11.87 -1.12
CA PHE A 21 -1.55 -13.07 -1.89
C PHE A 21 -2.65 -14.13 -1.82
N ILE A 22 -3.23 -14.37 -0.64
CA ILE A 22 -4.28 -15.38 -0.45
C ILE A 22 -5.56 -14.97 -1.20
N VAL A 23 -5.98 -13.71 -1.08
CA VAL A 23 -7.25 -13.22 -1.64
C VAL A 23 -7.15 -13.00 -3.16
N THR A 24 -6.11 -12.31 -3.61
CA THR A 24 -6.00 -11.92 -5.03
C THR A 24 -5.21 -12.91 -5.87
N ARG A 25 -4.40 -13.80 -5.24
CA ARG A 25 -3.44 -14.69 -5.93
C ARG A 25 -2.49 -13.95 -6.88
N MET A 26 -2.36 -12.63 -6.72
CA MET A 26 -1.52 -11.77 -7.56
C MET A 26 -0.08 -11.71 -7.03
N ASN A 27 0.83 -11.29 -7.90
CA ASN A 27 2.22 -11.07 -7.51
C ASN A 27 2.35 -9.82 -6.64
N VAL A 28 2.43 -10.03 -5.32
CA VAL A 28 2.49 -8.98 -4.31
C VAL A 28 3.71 -8.08 -4.47
N PHE A 29 4.85 -8.61 -4.92
CA PHE A 29 6.05 -7.79 -5.17
C PHE A 29 5.83 -6.77 -6.27
N LYS A 30 5.06 -7.12 -7.32
CA LYS A 30 4.71 -6.18 -8.38
C LYS A 30 3.80 -5.05 -7.84
N TYR A 31 2.84 -5.41 -6.99
CA TYR A 31 1.93 -4.47 -6.36
C TYR A 31 2.65 -3.47 -5.45
N ILE A 32 3.53 -3.95 -4.57
CA ILE A 32 4.33 -3.12 -3.67
C ILE A 32 5.25 -2.18 -4.46
N ARG A 33 5.84 -2.67 -5.56
CA ARG A 33 6.68 -1.84 -6.43
C ARG A 33 5.89 -0.69 -7.06
N GLY A 34 4.65 -0.93 -7.50
CA GLY A 34 3.75 0.13 -7.96
C GLY A 34 3.43 1.15 -6.87
N MET A 35 3.29 0.69 -5.61
CA MET A 35 2.97 1.53 -4.45
C MET A 35 4.16 2.25 -3.81
N SER A 36 5.40 1.96 -4.24
CA SER A 36 6.64 2.51 -3.65
C SER A 36 6.65 4.04 -3.50
N GLN A 37 6.15 4.77 -4.50
CA GLN A 37 6.09 6.23 -4.46
C GLN A 37 5.15 6.74 -3.36
N ALA A 38 3.97 6.14 -3.21
CA ALA A 38 3.04 6.50 -2.15
C ALA A 38 3.60 6.16 -0.75
N LEU A 39 4.35 5.06 -0.62
CA LEU A 39 5.02 4.70 0.62
C LEU A 39 6.09 5.72 1.03
N VAL A 40 6.91 6.19 0.08
CA VAL A 40 7.92 7.23 0.35
C VAL A 40 7.25 8.54 0.74
N THR A 41 6.19 8.95 0.04
CA THR A 41 5.42 10.15 0.42
C THR A 41 4.79 9.98 1.81
N ALA A 42 4.23 8.81 2.13
CA ALA A 42 3.63 8.56 3.44
C ALA A 42 4.64 8.63 4.58
N PHE A 43 5.85 8.13 4.34
CA PHE A 43 6.94 8.26 5.29
C PHE A 43 7.40 9.70 5.48
N GLY A 44 7.49 10.48 4.39
CA GLY A 44 7.93 11.87 4.44
C GLY A 44 6.90 12.84 5.03
N THR A 45 5.61 12.58 4.84
CA THR A 45 4.53 13.48 5.30
C THR A 45 3.91 13.03 6.63
N ALA A 46 4.06 11.77 7.03
CA ALA A 46 3.47 11.17 8.23
C ALA A 46 1.94 11.34 8.38
N SER A 47 1.25 11.66 7.28
CA SER A 47 -0.20 11.92 7.24
C SER A 47 -0.85 11.11 6.13
N SER A 48 -1.90 10.36 6.47
CA SER A 48 -2.65 9.52 5.51
C SER A 48 -3.50 10.35 4.55
N SER A 49 -4.06 11.46 5.02
CA SER A 49 -4.88 12.36 4.19
C SER A 49 -4.05 13.07 3.12
N ALA A 50 -2.78 13.36 3.42
CA ALA A 50 -1.87 13.98 2.48
C ALA A 50 -1.40 13.01 1.38
N THR A 51 -1.45 11.70 1.62
CA THR A 51 -0.92 10.68 0.70
C THR A 51 -2.00 10.01 -0.15
N LEU A 52 -3.27 10.18 0.20
CA LEU A 52 -4.43 9.73 -0.57
C LEU A 52 -4.34 10.05 -2.08
N PRO A 53 -4.08 11.30 -2.52
CA PRO A 53 -4.00 11.60 -3.96
C PRO A 53 -2.86 10.88 -4.66
N VAL A 54 -1.72 10.69 -3.99
CA VAL A 54 -0.57 9.94 -4.53
C VAL A 54 -0.85 8.45 -4.57
N THR A 55 -1.60 7.95 -3.59
CA THR A 55 -2.03 6.56 -3.49
C THR A 55 -2.97 6.20 -4.63
N TYR A 56 -4.00 7.01 -4.91
CA TYR A 56 -4.90 6.80 -6.04
C TYR A 56 -4.16 6.73 -7.37
N ARG A 57 -3.24 7.67 -7.62
CA ARG A 57 -2.43 7.66 -8.84
C ARG A 57 -1.58 6.40 -8.96
N CYS A 58 -0.94 5.94 -7.89
CA CYS A 58 -0.15 4.70 -7.94
C CYS A 58 -1.03 3.47 -8.20
N VAL A 59 -2.22 3.42 -7.61
CA VAL A 59 -3.17 2.31 -7.75
C VAL A 59 -3.77 2.26 -9.17
N GLU A 60 -4.18 3.40 -9.73
CA GLU A 60 -4.76 3.51 -11.07
C GLU A 60 -3.68 3.38 -12.17
N GLU A 61 -2.55 4.10 -12.07
CA GLU A 61 -1.54 4.17 -13.14
C GLU A 61 -0.53 3.02 -13.11
N LYS A 62 -0.10 2.55 -11.93
CA LYS A 62 0.98 1.53 -11.81
C LYS A 62 0.46 0.12 -11.52
N ASN A 63 -0.63 0.02 -10.77
CA ASN A 63 -1.26 -1.26 -10.44
C ASN A 63 -2.50 -1.56 -11.30
N HIS A 64 -2.91 -0.62 -12.17
CA HIS A 64 -4.01 -0.78 -13.13
C HIS A 64 -5.32 -1.29 -12.50
N ILE A 65 -5.62 -0.84 -11.28
CA ILE A 65 -6.89 -1.15 -10.62
C ILE A 65 -7.98 -0.22 -11.15
N ASP A 66 -9.20 -0.73 -11.24
CA ASP A 66 -10.37 0.02 -11.70
C ASP A 66 -10.59 1.30 -10.85
N PRO A 67 -10.63 2.48 -11.48
CA PRO A 67 -10.89 3.77 -10.81
C PRO A 67 -12.18 3.81 -9.98
N ARG A 68 -13.18 2.99 -10.33
CA ARG A 68 -14.45 2.90 -9.59
C ARG A 68 -14.26 2.26 -8.23
N VAL A 69 -13.38 1.25 -8.14
CA VAL A 69 -13.09 0.54 -6.89
C VAL A 69 -12.08 1.33 -6.07
N SER A 70 -11.04 1.88 -6.70
CA SER A 70 -10.05 2.70 -6.00
C SER A 70 -10.72 3.89 -5.32
N ARG A 71 -11.54 4.68 -6.02
CA ARG A 71 -12.13 5.92 -5.47
C ARG A 71 -13.29 5.71 -4.51
N PHE A 72 -13.81 4.48 -4.41
CA PHE A 72 -14.87 4.13 -3.47
C PHE A 72 -14.32 3.76 -2.08
N VAL A 73 -13.11 3.20 -2.03
CA VAL A 73 -12.45 2.69 -0.81
C VAL A 73 -11.43 3.71 -0.30
#